data_AF-F3UBA0-F1
#
_entry.id   AF-F3UBA0-F1
#
_cell.length_a   1.000
_cell.length_b   1.000
_cell.length_c   1.000
_cell.angle_alpha   90.00
_cell.angle_beta   90.00
_cell.angle_gamma   90.00
#
_symmetry.space_group_name_H-M   'P 1'
#
loop_
_entity.id
_entity.type
_entity.pdbx_description
1 polymer ?
#
loop_
_entity_poly.entity_id
_entity_poly.type
_entity_poly.pdbx_seq_one_letter_code
_entity_poly.pdbx_strand_id
1 'polypeptide(L)'
;MSKKWRLFMKKKILIMIAVLVMLGSGGIYMYNKLTKPNFSPKTTKLYQRGFRLLEEQYGTYFKEHYKGIEKIEFSPIYITGDNGGSMLNANVRPTIYDKYGNKATLGTTIENYTPNSYGLATHIFLDFDGSGNDVIELMDSQGNEIDVSNAKHLPDEAKLTKARSTDENISLLVQDGQLKDVVKDEKGTPEAENIYNAKLSKGEE
;
A
#
# COMPACT_ATOMS: atom_id res chain seq x y z
N MET A 1 24.91 -7.81 54.87
CA MET A 1 25.37 -7.94 53.45
C MET A 1 26.50 -6.93 53.18
N SER A 2 27.70 -7.41 52.83
CA SER A 2 28.90 -6.55 52.70
C SER A 2 28.79 -5.58 51.51
N LYS A 3 29.44 -4.41 51.61
CA LYS A 3 29.49 -3.41 50.52
C LYS A 3 30.03 -4.02 49.21
N LYS A 4 31.04 -4.91 49.30
CA LYS A 4 31.58 -5.67 48.16
C LYS A 4 30.52 -6.53 47.47
N TRP A 5 29.67 -7.22 48.23
CA TRP A 5 28.63 -8.09 47.67
C TRP A 5 27.54 -7.29 46.95
N ARG A 6 27.14 -6.13 47.51
CA ARG A 6 26.21 -5.19 46.85
C ARG A 6 26.77 -4.62 45.55
N LEU A 7 28.05 -4.24 45.52
CA LEU A 7 28.72 -3.75 44.30
C LEU A 7 28.82 -4.85 43.22
N PHE A 8 29.12 -6.08 43.62
CA PHE A 8 29.18 -7.23 42.71
C PHE A 8 27.82 -7.54 42.07
N MET A 9 26.74 -7.55 42.86
CA MET A 9 25.38 -7.77 42.34
C MET A 9 24.91 -6.61 41.45
N LYS A 10 25.23 -5.35 41.77
CA LYS A 10 24.96 -4.20 40.90
C LYS A 10 25.64 -4.34 39.53
N LYS A 11 26.91 -4.78 39.50
CA LYS A 11 27.65 -5.02 38.24
C LYS A 11 27.01 -6.13 37.40
N LYS A 12 26.56 -7.22 38.02
CA LYS A 12 25.84 -8.31 37.32
C LYS A 12 24.50 -7.85 36.73
N ILE A 13 23.72 -7.07 37.48
CA ILE A 13 22.45 -6.52 37.00
C ILE A 13 22.69 -5.57 35.81
N LEU A 14 23.71 -4.70 35.89
CA LEU A 14 24.09 -3.82 34.79
C LEU A 14 24.50 -4.59 33.53
N ILE A 15 25.27 -5.67 33.66
CA ILE A 15 25.65 -6.53 32.53
C ILE A 15 24.41 -7.20 31.92
N MET A 16 23.49 -7.73 32.73
CA MET A 16 22.25 -8.33 32.21
C MET A 16 21.39 -7.31 31.46
N ILE A 17 21.24 -6.09 32.01
CA ILE A 17 20.51 -5.01 31.33
C ILE A 17 21.18 -4.67 30.00
N ALA A 18 22.50 -4.52 29.97
CA ALA A 18 23.24 -4.22 28.74
C ALA A 18 23.06 -5.31 27.66
N VAL A 19 23.08 -6.58 28.05
CA VAL A 19 22.83 -7.70 27.13
C VAL A 19 21.39 -7.67 26.60
N LEU A 20 20.40 -7.42 27.46
CA LEU A 20 18.99 -7.31 27.04
C LEU A 20 18.78 -6.14 26.07
N VAL A 21 19.39 -4.98 26.34
CA VAL A 21 19.34 -3.82 25.43
C VAL A 21 20.00 -4.15 24.10
N MET A 22 21.17 -4.81 24.12
CA MET A 22 21.87 -5.20 22.90
C MET A 22 21.04 -6.18 22.05
N LEU A 23 20.49 -7.24 22.66
CA LEU A 23 19.62 -8.21 21.97
C LEU A 23 18.35 -7.55 21.41
N GLY A 24 17.70 -6.68 22.19
CA GLY A 24 16.52 -5.93 21.75
C GLY A 24 16.84 -5.00 20.58
N SER A 25 17.95 -4.25 20.66
CA SER A 25 18.39 -3.33 19.60
C SER A 25 18.78 -4.07 18.31
N GLY A 26 19.48 -5.19 18.42
CA GLY A 26 19.83 -6.05 17.29
C GLY A 26 18.59 -6.65 16.62
N GLY A 27 17.62 -7.10 17.41
CA GLY A 27 16.33 -7.60 16.90
C GLY A 27 15.54 -6.53 16.14
N ILE A 28 15.42 -5.32 16.70
CA ILE A 28 14.74 -4.19 16.04
C ILE A 28 15.46 -3.79 14.74
N TYR A 29 16.80 -3.74 14.76
CA TYR A 29 17.59 -3.42 13.58
C TYR A 29 17.37 -4.46 12.47
N MET A 30 17.44 -5.76 12.80
CA MET A 30 17.21 -6.84 11.83
C MET A 30 15.77 -6.82 11.30
N TYR A 31 14.78 -6.63 12.18
CA TYR A 31 13.38 -6.50 11.78
C TYR A 31 13.19 -5.35 10.78
N ASN A 32 13.70 -4.14 11.09
CA ASN A 32 13.61 -3.00 10.17
C ASN A 32 14.33 -3.28 8.85
N LYS A 33 15.51 -3.89 8.87
CA LYS A 33 16.27 -4.23 7.65
C LYS A 33 15.54 -5.23 6.75
N LEU A 34 14.81 -6.18 7.36
CA LEU A 34 14.07 -7.23 6.67
C LEU A 34 12.68 -6.79 6.19
N THR A 35 12.05 -5.82 6.86
CA THR A 35 10.64 -5.46 6.58
C THR A 35 10.46 -4.07 5.96
N LYS A 36 11.40 -3.14 6.15
CA LYS A 36 11.27 -1.77 5.62
C LYS A 36 12.17 -1.57 4.42
N PRO A 37 11.70 -0.83 3.41
CA PRO A 37 12.53 -0.51 2.27
C PRO A 37 13.66 0.45 2.65
N ASN A 38 14.77 0.37 1.92
CA ASN A 38 15.95 1.19 2.09
C ASN A 38 15.80 2.57 1.41
N PHE A 39 14.73 3.28 1.73
CA PHE A 39 14.42 4.60 1.17
C PHE A 39 14.90 5.73 2.07
N SER A 40 15.32 6.83 1.45
CA SER A 40 15.56 8.07 2.18
C SER A 40 14.24 8.58 2.79
N PRO A 41 14.29 9.44 3.83
CA PRO A 41 13.08 10.08 4.36
C PRO A 41 12.31 10.88 3.31
N LYS A 42 13.00 11.46 2.32
CA LYS A 42 12.39 12.22 1.22
C LYS A 42 11.63 11.28 0.27
N THR A 43 12.28 10.22 -0.20
CA THR A 43 11.67 9.19 -1.05
C THR A 43 10.49 8.51 -0.35
N THR A 44 10.63 8.17 0.93
CA THR A 44 9.53 7.61 1.72
C THR A 44 8.30 8.52 1.67
N LYS A 45 8.46 9.84 1.89
CA LYS A 45 7.34 10.79 1.85
C LYS A 45 6.68 10.88 0.46
N LEU A 46 7.47 10.91 -0.61
CA LEU A 46 6.96 10.91 -1.98
C LEU A 46 6.06 9.69 -2.23
N TYR A 47 6.53 8.49 -1.88
CA TYR A 47 5.76 7.26 -2.05
C TYR A 47 4.50 7.23 -1.19
N GLN A 48 4.60 7.62 0.08
CA GLN A 48 3.42 7.68 0.95
C GLN A 48 2.35 8.61 0.40
N ARG A 49 2.76 9.77 -0.12
CA ARG A 49 1.85 10.77 -0.66
C ARG A 49 1.25 10.33 -1.99
N GLY A 50 2.08 9.84 -2.91
CA GLY A 50 1.63 9.37 -4.21
C GLY A 50 0.65 8.20 -4.09
N PHE A 51 1.01 7.19 -3.32
CA PHE A 51 0.12 6.04 -3.11
C PHE A 51 -1.14 6.42 -2.33
N ARG A 52 -1.10 7.42 -1.43
CA ARG A 52 -2.34 7.91 -0.81
C ARG A 52 -3.30 8.46 -1.87
N LEU A 53 -2.82 9.22 -2.85
CA LEU A 53 -3.65 9.74 -3.94
C LEU A 53 -4.15 8.62 -4.86
N LEU A 54 -3.34 7.59 -5.12
CA LEU A 54 -3.76 6.39 -5.86
C LEU A 54 -4.86 5.60 -5.11
N GLU A 55 -4.71 5.43 -3.79
CA GLU A 55 -5.72 4.80 -2.93
C GLU A 55 -7.02 5.61 -2.94
N GLU A 56 -6.95 6.94 -2.89
CA GLU A 56 -8.13 7.81 -3.03
C GLU A 56 -8.76 7.68 -4.42
N GLN A 57 -7.96 7.59 -5.50
CA GLN A 57 -8.43 7.40 -6.87
C GLN A 57 -9.26 6.12 -7.03
N TYR A 58 -8.69 4.98 -6.65
CA TYR A 58 -9.35 3.69 -6.76
C TYR A 58 -10.44 3.51 -5.71
N GLY A 59 -10.23 4.00 -4.49
CA GLY A 59 -11.26 4.01 -3.45
C GLY A 59 -12.50 4.80 -3.88
N THR A 60 -12.32 5.93 -4.56
CA THR A 60 -13.42 6.71 -5.15
C THR A 60 -14.09 5.94 -6.29
N TYR A 61 -13.30 5.36 -7.19
CA TYR A 61 -13.82 4.58 -8.31
C TYR A 61 -14.70 3.39 -7.85
N PHE A 62 -14.27 2.63 -6.84
CA PHE A 62 -15.08 1.54 -6.31
C PHE A 62 -16.41 2.05 -5.73
N LYS A 63 -16.37 3.15 -4.99
CA LYS A 63 -17.55 3.73 -4.35
C LYS A 63 -18.53 4.35 -5.33
N GLU A 64 -18.05 4.96 -6.41
CA GLU A 64 -18.93 5.63 -7.38
C GLU A 64 -19.50 4.66 -8.41
N HIS A 65 -18.83 3.54 -8.68
CA HIS A 65 -19.17 2.66 -9.81
C HIS A 65 -19.62 1.26 -9.44
N TYR A 66 -19.64 0.89 -8.16
CA TYR A 66 -20.06 -0.45 -7.72
C TYR A 66 -21.04 -0.39 -6.56
N LYS A 67 -22.10 -1.20 -6.64
CA LYS A 67 -22.95 -1.55 -5.50
C LYS A 67 -22.52 -2.87 -4.88
N GLY A 68 -22.97 -3.13 -3.65
CA GLY A 68 -22.74 -4.39 -2.94
C GLY A 68 -21.41 -4.47 -2.19
N ILE A 69 -20.59 -3.43 -2.27
CA ILE A 69 -19.38 -3.28 -1.46
C ILE A 69 -19.77 -2.80 -0.06
N GLU A 70 -19.15 -3.32 0.98
CA GLU A 70 -19.26 -2.83 2.35
C GLU A 70 -18.02 -1.99 2.71
N LYS A 71 -16.83 -2.49 2.34
CA LYS A 71 -15.55 -1.91 2.72
C LYS A 71 -14.49 -2.18 1.65
N ILE A 72 -13.60 -1.22 1.45
CA ILE A 72 -12.36 -1.35 0.67
C ILE A 72 -11.18 -1.15 1.61
N GLU A 73 -10.24 -2.09 1.60
CA GLU A 73 -9.02 -2.03 2.42
C GLU A 73 -7.77 -2.15 1.54
N PHE A 74 -6.85 -1.22 1.69
CA PHE A 74 -5.59 -1.24 0.95
C PHE A 74 -4.47 -1.91 1.77
N SER A 75 -3.69 -2.76 1.11
CA SER A 75 -2.46 -3.31 1.66
C SER A 75 -1.43 -2.20 1.96
N PRO A 76 -0.36 -2.50 2.71
CA PRO A 76 0.84 -1.67 2.65
C PRO A 76 1.32 -1.51 1.20
N ILE A 77 2.10 -0.46 0.96
CA ILE A 77 2.84 -0.26 -0.28
C ILE A 77 4.02 -1.23 -0.27
N TYR A 78 3.95 -2.26 -1.09
CA TYR A 78 5.01 -3.24 -1.25
C TYR A 78 6.08 -2.69 -2.18
N ILE A 79 7.31 -2.62 -1.70
CA ILE A 79 8.48 -2.19 -2.47
C ILE A 79 9.34 -3.41 -2.80
N THR A 80 9.69 -3.59 -4.07
CA THR A 80 10.65 -4.60 -4.53
C THR A 80 11.79 -3.93 -5.30
N GLY A 81 12.98 -4.55 -5.32
CA GLY A 81 14.16 -4.00 -6.00
C GLY A 81 14.88 -2.85 -5.28
N ASP A 82 14.54 -2.56 -4.02
CA ASP A 82 15.19 -1.51 -3.21
C ASP A 82 16.63 -1.85 -2.77
N ASN A 83 17.06 -3.09 -3.01
CA ASN A 83 18.40 -3.61 -2.70
C ASN A 83 19.41 -3.44 -3.86
N GLY A 84 18.98 -2.89 -5.01
CA GLY A 84 19.81 -2.67 -6.19
C GLY A 84 20.07 -3.92 -7.04
N GLY A 85 19.48 -5.07 -6.70
CA GLY A 85 19.59 -6.31 -7.47
C GLY A 85 18.55 -6.50 -8.57
N SER A 86 17.46 -5.72 -8.54
CA SER A 86 16.37 -5.77 -9.50
C SER A 86 15.78 -4.37 -9.74
N MET A 87 14.95 -4.24 -10.78
CA MET A 87 14.29 -2.98 -11.08
C MET A 87 13.34 -2.60 -9.94
N LEU A 88 13.45 -1.37 -9.45
CA LEU A 88 12.58 -0.86 -8.39
C LEU A 88 11.12 -0.89 -8.85
N ASN A 89 10.26 -1.49 -8.04
CA ASN A 89 8.82 -1.47 -8.26
C ASN A 89 8.09 -1.19 -6.93
N ALA A 90 6.88 -0.67 -7.04
CA ALA A 90 6.00 -0.48 -5.91
C ALA A 90 4.55 -0.67 -6.30
N ASN A 91 3.79 -1.36 -5.45
CA ASN A 91 2.36 -1.53 -5.64
C ASN A 91 1.59 -1.65 -4.32
N VAL A 92 0.28 -1.46 -4.42
CA VAL A 92 -0.70 -1.78 -3.38
C VAL A 92 -1.70 -2.80 -3.93
N ARG A 93 -2.40 -3.48 -3.02
CA ARG A 93 -3.45 -4.44 -3.34
C ARG A 93 -4.74 -4.02 -2.62
N PRO A 94 -5.76 -3.54 -3.35
CA PRO A 94 -7.08 -3.32 -2.79
C PRO A 94 -7.74 -4.66 -2.44
N THR A 95 -8.43 -4.71 -1.31
CA THR A 95 -9.30 -5.83 -0.91
C THR A 95 -10.71 -5.31 -0.76
N ILE A 96 -11.65 -5.89 -1.51
CA ILE A 96 -13.07 -5.57 -1.44
C ILE A 96 -13.73 -6.54 -0.48
N TYR A 97 -14.57 -6.01 0.41
CA TYR A 97 -15.48 -6.75 1.26
C TYR A 97 -16.90 -6.51 0.75
N ASP A 98 -17.65 -7.59 0.52
CA ASP A 98 -19.05 -7.47 0.14
C ASP A 98 -19.97 -7.40 1.37
N LYS A 99 -21.24 -7.06 1.15
CA LYS A 99 -22.27 -6.96 2.22
C LYS A 99 -22.64 -8.30 2.86
N TYR A 100 -22.02 -9.40 2.47
CA TYR A 100 -22.27 -10.75 2.99
C TYR A 100 -21.12 -11.30 3.83
N GLY A 101 -20.07 -10.50 4.04
CA GLY A 101 -18.89 -10.88 4.81
C GLY A 101 -17.84 -11.64 4.00
N ASN A 102 -17.99 -11.76 2.68
CA ASN A 102 -16.91 -12.27 1.83
C ASN A 102 -15.91 -11.16 1.53
N LYS A 103 -14.69 -11.56 1.16
CA LYS A 103 -13.64 -10.63 0.76
C LYS A 103 -12.81 -11.20 -0.38
N ALA A 104 -12.32 -10.33 -1.23
CA ALA A 104 -11.42 -10.68 -2.30
C ALA A 104 -10.38 -9.59 -2.53
N THR A 105 -9.13 -10.00 -2.76
CA THR A 105 -8.02 -9.10 -3.04
C THR A 105 -7.83 -8.98 -4.55
N LEU A 106 -7.71 -7.74 -5.04
CA LEU A 106 -7.54 -7.43 -6.44
C LEU A 106 -6.05 -7.52 -6.84
N GLY A 107 -5.80 -7.72 -8.13
CA GLY A 107 -4.44 -7.87 -8.67
C GLY A 107 -3.80 -9.23 -8.38
N THR A 108 -4.56 -10.22 -7.87
CA THR A 108 -4.12 -11.61 -7.77
C THR A 108 -4.57 -12.39 -8.99
N THR A 109 -3.79 -13.38 -9.42
CA THR A 109 -4.19 -14.28 -10.50
C THR A 109 -5.46 -15.02 -10.12
N ILE A 110 -6.42 -15.03 -11.04
CA ILE A 110 -7.68 -15.80 -10.93
C ILE A 110 -7.75 -16.65 -12.19
N GLU A 111 -7.77 -17.97 -12.01
CA GLU A 111 -7.61 -18.94 -13.09
C GLU A 111 -6.37 -18.62 -13.96
N ASN A 112 -6.59 -18.15 -15.20
CA ASN A 112 -5.55 -17.82 -16.17
C ASN A 112 -5.39 -16.31 -16.42
N TYR A 113 -6.12 -15.46 -15.69
CA TYR A 113 -6.05 -14.01 -15.81
C TYR A 113 -5.23 -13.42 -14.66
N THR A 114 -4.19 -12.65 -14.99
CA THR A 114 -3.41 -11.88 -14.02
C THR A 114 -3.70 -10.40 -14.24
N PRO A 115 -4.52 -9.77 -13.37
CA PRO A 115 -4.82 -8.35 -13.46
C PRO A 115 -3.57 -7.50 -13.20
N ASN A 116 -3.59 -6.26 -13.68
CA ASN A 116 -2.53 -5.30 -13.39
C ASN A 116 -2.39 -5.06 -11.88
N SER A 117 -1.14 -4.91 -11.42
CA SER A 117 -0.89 -4.38 -10.07
C SER A 117 -1.29 -2.91 -9.98
N TYR A 118 -1.69 -2.42 -8.81
CA TYR A 118 -1.98 -1.00 -8.58
C TYR A 118 -0.70 -0.30 -8.11
N GLY A 119 0.07 0.28 -9.03
CA GLY A 119 1.41 0.78 -8.69
C GLY A 119 2.22 1.34 -9.87
N LEU A 120 3.54 1.41 -9.69
CA LEU A 120 4.47 2.12 -10.58
C LEU A 120 4.47 1.60 -12.01
N ALA A 121 4.19 0.31 -12.21
CA ALA A 121 4.21 -0.28 -13.54
C ALA A 121 3.05 0.21 -14.45
N THR A 122 1.98 0.75 -13.88
CA THR A 122 0.69 0.83 -14.59
C THR A 122 -0.22 1.98 -14.21
N HIS A 123 -0.11 2.57 -13.01
CA HIS A 123 -1.16 3.46 -12.48
C HIS A 123 -0.64 4.75 -11.86
N ILE A 124 0.64 4.83 -11.51
CA ILE A 124 1.22 6.01 -10.89
C ILE A 124 2.68 6.18 -11.31
N PHE A 125 3.08 7.41 -11.59
CA PHE A 125 4.47 7.80 -11.76
C PHE A 125 4.92 8.66 -10.58
N LEU A 126 6.13 8.39 -10.08
CA LEU A 126 6.72 9.07 -8.93
C LEU A 126 8.19 9.39 -9.24
N ASP A 127 8.53 10.67 -9.18
CA ASP A 127 9.91 11.12 -9.36
C ASP A 127 10.18 12.43 -8.61
N PHE A 128 11.36 13.00 -8.83
CA PHE A 128 11.72 14.36 -8.45
C PHE A 128 12.11 15.18 -9.68
N ASP A 129 11.63 16.42 -9.76
CA ASP A 129 12.05 17.34 -10.82
C ASP A 129 13.53 17.76 -10.67
N GLY A 130 14.07 18.51 -11.64
CA GLY A 130 15.45 19.00 -11.60
C GLY A 130 15.78 19.94 -10.43
N SER A 131 14.77 20.47 -9.74
CA SER A 131 14.90 21.27 -8.51
C SER A 131 14.72 20.41 -7.24
N GLY A 132 14.37 19.14 -7.40
CA GLY A 132 14.09 18.22 -6.32
C GLY A 132 12.69 18.33 -5.73
N ASN A 133 11.72 18.94 -6.41
CA ASN A 133 10.31 18.89 -5.98
C ASN A 133 9.70 17.53 -6.33
N ASP A 134 8.69 17.12 -5.56
CA ASP A 134 7.95 15.88 -5.82
C ASP A 134 7.22 15.99 -7.17
N VAL A 135 7.33 14.93 -7.98
CA VAL A 135 6.50 14.70 -9.18
C VAL A 135 5.62 13.49 -8.90
N ILE A 136 4.30 13.69 -8.98
CA ILE A 136 3.30 12.64 -8.76
C ILE A 136 2.28 12.74 -9.89
N GLU A 137 2.18 11.69 -10.70
CA GLU A 137 1.22 11.64 -11.79
C GLU A 137 0.38 10.36 -11.67
N LEU A 138 -0.94 10.50 -11.79
CA LEU A 138 -1.87 9.37 -11.80
C LEU A 138 -2.33 9.11 -13.24
N MET A 139 -2.47 7.84 -13.60
CA MET A 139 -3.10 7.47 -14.86
C MET A 139 -4.60 7.75 -14.81
N ASP A 140 -5.12 8.44 -15.81
CA ASP A 140 -6.57 8.60 -16.02
C ASP A 140 -7.18 7.39 -16.74
N SER A 141 -8.49 7.46 -16.99
CA SER A 141 -9.24 6.41 -17.69
C SER A 141 -8.92 6.29 -19.20
N GLN A 142 -8.15 7.21 -19.76
CA GLN A 142 -7.69 7.21 -21.15
C GLN A 142 -6.22 6.77 -21.27
N GLY A 143 -5.52 6.61 -20.14
CA GLY A 143 -4.10 6.30 -20.10
C GLY A 143 -3.21 7.54 -20.24
N ASN A 144 -3.72 8.74 -19.94
CA ASN A 144 -2.91 9.95 -19.82
C ASN A 144 -2.45 10.14 -18.37
N GLU A 145 -1.29 10.76 -18.22
CA GLU A 145 -0.73 11.15 -16.93
C GLU A 145 -1.35 12.48 -16.48
N ILE A 146 -1.94 12.47 -15.29
CA ILE A 146 -2.50 13.67 -14.64
C ILE A 146 -1.58 14.07 -13.49
N ASP A 147 -0.95 15.23 -13.64
CA ASP A 147 -0.08 15.81 -12.61
C ASP A 147 -0.89 16.21 -11.36
N VAL A 148 -0.62 15.51 -10.26
CA VAL A 148 -1.20 15.74 -8.94
C VAL A 148 -0.13 16.11 -7.91
N SER A 149 1.03 16.57 -8.37
CA SER A 149 2.22 16.90 -7.56
C SER A 149 1.95 17.95 -6.49
N ASN A 150 0.94 18.80 -6.65
CA ASN A 150 0.54 19.80 -5.64
C ASN A 150 -0.76 19.47 -4.90
N ALA A 151 -1.41 18.35 -5.23
CA ALA A 151 -2.70 17.97 -4.66
C ALA A 151 -2.57 17.42 -3.23
N LYS A 152 -3.43 17.86 -2.33
CA LYS A 152 -3.51 17.28 -0.96
C LYS A 152 -4.41 16.04 -0.92
N HIS A 153 -5.43 16.04 -1.75
CA HIS A 153 -6.39 14.96 -1.97
C HIS A 153 -6.62 14.83 -3.47
N LEU A 154 -7.20 13.71 -3.89
CA LEU A 154 -7.55 13.42 -5.27
C LEU A 154 -8.35 14.58 -5.90
N PRO A 155 -7.81 15.26 -6.93
CA PRO A 155 -8.57 16.27 -7.67
C PRO A 155 -9.59 15.61 -8.59
N ASP A 156 -10.66 16.32 -8.92
CA ASP A 156 -11.76 15.79 -9.74
C ASP A 156 -11.30 15.31 -11.12
N GLU A 157 -10.32 16.01 -11.73
CA GLU A 157 -9.73 15.66 -13.02
C GLU A 157 -8.97 14.32 -13.01
N ALA A 158 -8.51 13.86 -11.85
CA ALA A 158 -7.84 12.57 -11.70
C ALA A 158 -8.80 11.42 -11.37
N LYS A 159 -10.10 11.67 -11.21
CA LYS A 159 -11.09 10.61 -10.95
C LYS A 159 -11.27 9.70 -12.15
N LEU A 160 -11.32 8.40 -11.90
CA LEU A 160 -11.56 7.42 -12.94
C LEU A 160 -13.04 7.37 -13.30
N THR A 161 -13.32 7.40 -14.61
CA THR A 161 -14.64 7.13 -15.17
C THR A 161 -14.75 5.70 -15.70
N LYS A 162 -13.61 5.07 -16.00
CA LYS A 162 -13.47 3.69 -16.46
C LYS A 162 -12.14 3.10 -15.93
N ALA A 163 -12.15 1.82 -15.61
CA ALA A 163 -10.96 1.06 -15.25
C ALA A 163 -11.12 -0.40 -15.70
N ARG A 164 -10.93 -0.65 -17.00
CA ARG A 164 -11.29 -1.93 -17.64
C ARG A 164 -10.64 -3.15 -16.97
N SER A 165 -9.34 -3.11 -16.68
CA SER A 165 -8.65 -4.24 -16.05
C SER A 165 -9.16 -4.53 -14.64
N THR A 166 -9.48 -3.47 -13.88
CA THR A 166 -10.11 -3.55 -12.56
C THR A 166 -11.53 -4.10 -12.66
N ASP A 167 -12.30 -3.67 -13.66
CA ASP A 167 -13.67 -4.14 -13.87
C ASP A 167 -13.72 -5.62 -14.23
N GLU A 168 -12.81 -6.06 -15.10
CA GLU A 168 -12.63 -7.47 -15.45
C GLU A 168 -12.21 -8.30 -14.23
N ASN A 169 -11.28 -7.80 -13.42
CA ASN A 169 -10.87 -8.47 -12.18
C ASN A 169 -12.05 -8.68 -11.23
N ILE A 170 -12.87 -7.65 -10.97
CA ILE A 170 -14.03 -7.76 -10.07
C ILE A 170 -15.06 -8.73 -10.64
N SER A 171 -15.33 -8.66 -11.95
CA SER A 171 -16.24 -9.59 -12.61
C SER A 171 -15.80 -11.05 -12.43
N LEU A 172 -14.50 -11.34 -12.58
CA LEU A 172 -13.96 -12.68 -12.38
C LEU A 172 -14.07 -13.14 -10.92
N LEU A 173 -13.81 -12.25 -9.95
CA LEU A 173 -13.97 -12.56 -8.53
C LEU A 173 -15.42 -12.90 -8.14
N VAL A 174 -16.39 -12.26 -8.80
CA VAL A 174 -17.82 -12.57 -8.61
C VAL A 174 -18.18 -13.89 -9.28
N GLN A 175 -17.69 -14.15 -10.49
CA GLN A 175 -17.92 -15.41 -11.21
C GLN A 175 -17.31 -16.62 -10.48
N ASP A 176 -16.12 -16.45 -9.90
CA ASP A 176 -15.44 -17.44 -9.06
C ASP A 176 -16.12 -17.63 -7.68
N GLY A 177 -17.10 -16.79 -7.34
CA GLY A 177 -17.87 -16.87 -6.10
C GLY A 177 -17.15 -16.33 -4.86
N GLN A 178 -16.00 -15.66 -5.02
CA GLN A 178 -15.30 -14.98 -3.91
C GLN A 178 -16.01 -13.71 -3.45
N LEU A 179 -16.72 -13.04 -4.36
CA LEU A 179 -17.57 -11.88 -4.07
C LEU A 179 -19.01 -12.17 -4.47
N LYS A 180 -19.95 -11.61 -3.71
CA LYS A 180 -21.39 -11.77 -3.93
C LYS A 180 -22.08 -10.41 -4.07
N ASP A 181 -22.89 -10.29 -5.11
CA ASP A 181 -23.66 -9.09 -5.49
C ASP A 181 -22.86 -7.79 -5.59
N VAL A 182 -21.53 -7.88 -5.76
CA VAL A 182 -20.69 -6.75 -6.15
C VAL A 182 -20.86 -6.54 -7.65
N VAL A 183 -21.58 -5.50 -8.04
CA VAL A 183 -21.92 -5.27 -9.46
C VAL A 183 -21.75 -3.81 -9.84
N LYS A 184 -21.43 -3.56 -11.11
CA LYS A 184 -21.36 -2.22 -11.68
C LYS A 184 -22.71 -1.50 -11.53
N ASP A 185 -22.66 -0.26 -11.07
CA ASP A 185 -23.84 0.57 -10.85
C ASP A 185 -23.45 2.04 -10.88
N GLU A 186 -24.21 2.87 -11.59
CA GLU A 186 -23.92 4.31 -11.75
C GLU A 186 -24.12 5.12 -10.45
N LYS A 187 -24.86 4.59 -9.48
CA LYS A 187 -25.04 5.22 -8.16
C LYS A 187 -23.98 4.78 -7.16
N GLY A 188 -23.35 3.62 -7.41
CA GLY A 188 -22.33 3.04 -6.57
C GLY A 188 -22.78 2.74 -5.13
N THR A 189 -21.82 2.81 -4.20
CA THR A 189 -21.93 2.64 -2.75
C THR A 189 -21.22 3.80 -2.04
N PRO A 190 -21.81 5.01 -1.97
CA PRO A 190 -21.17 6.15 -1.30
C PRO A 190 -20.92 5.89 0.19
N GLU A 191 -21.64 4.96 0.81
CA GLU A 191 -21.49 4.58 2.22
C GLU A 191 -20.35 3.60 2.51
N ALA A 192 -19.75 2.96 1.49
CA ALA A 192 -18.68 2.00 1.72
C ALA A 192 -17.47 2.65 2.42
N GLU A 193 -16.89 1.94 3.37
CA GLU A 193 -15.73 2.39 4.12
C GLU A 193 -14.45 2.22 3.28
N ASN A 194 -13.57 3.23 3.28
CA ASN A 194 -12.23 3.12 2.71
C ASN A 194 -11.19 3.11 3.83
N ILE A 195 -10.45 2.01 3.95
CA ILE A 195 -9.29 1.88 4.83
C ILE A 195 -8.02 2.06 3.99
N TYR A 196 -7.44 3.25 4.07
CA TYR A 196 -6.25 3.64 3.34
C TYR A 196 -4.95 3.26 4.09
N ASN A 197 -3.87 2.89 3.38
CA ASN A 197 -2.65 2.38 4.01
C ASN A 197 -1.35 2.77 3.28
N ALA A 198 -0.94 4.02 3.47
CA ALA A 198 0.36 4.53 3.00
C ALA A 198 1.58 4.06 3.84
N LYS A 199 1.56 2.86 4.43
CA LYS A 199 2.76 2.29 5.08
C LYS A 199 3.59 1.55 4.04
N LEU A 200 4.90 1.76 4.04
CA LEU A 200 5.81 1.03 3.16
C LEU A 200 6.24 -0.29 3.84
N SER A 201 6.25 -1.36 3.06
CA SER A 201 6.78 -2.67 3.42
C SER A 201 7.65 -3.18 2.28
N LYS A 202 8.65 -4.00 2.58
CA LYS A 202 9.27 -4.84 1.55
C LYS A 202 8.21 -5.79 0.99
N GLY A 203 8.15 -5.87 -0.33
CA GLY A 203 7.38 -6.89 -1.04
C GLY A 203 8.14 -8.22 -1.05
N GLU A 204 7.41 -9.29 -1.28
CA GLU A 204 8.01 -10.57 -1.65
C GLU A 204 8.46 -10.48 -3.11
N GLU A 205 9.66 -10.99 -3.41
CA GLU A 205 10.18 -11.11 -4.79
C GLU A 205 9.45 -12.23 -5.56
#